data_AF-A0A942PEX0-F1
#
_entry.id   AF-A0A942PEX0-F1
#
_cell.length_a   1.000
_cell.length_b   1.000
_cell.length_c   1.000
_cell.angle_alpha   90.00
_cell.angle_beta   90.00
_cell.angle_gamma   90.00
#
_symmetry.space_group_name_H-M   'P 1'
#
loop_
_entity.id
_entity.type
_entity.pdbx_description
1 polymer ?
#
loop_
_entity_poly.entity_id
_entity_poly.type
_entity_poly.pdbx_seq_one_letter_code
_entity_poly.pdbx_strand_id
1 'polypeptide(L)'
;MLQQELVRQGNWLFRWRSYLPFLILPLAAASFRNSGWFIDTFGNGLEEAWDIACYVLALVGLGLRIAIVGYVPSGTSGRNAVEQRADVLNTSGMYSVVRHPLYFANFIVFIAFILLFKSLLLALFMALAYFLYYERIMLAEEQFLEGKYGESYRAWAGKTPAFLPRLTGFVRPSLSFSWRSALVREFHTLFLISAAFALVEMLEALVLEKQNFSEWIADEPGWM
;
A
#
# COMPACT_ATOMS: atom_id res chain seq x y z
N MET A 1 24.53 -19.13 3.05
CA MET A 1 23.45 -19.76 3.87
C MET A 1 22.12 -19.06 3.58
N LEU A 2 20.98 -19.71 3.74
CA LEU A 2 19.64 -19.24 3.30
C LEU A 2 19.31 -17.77 3.63
N GLN A 3 19.62 -17.32 4.85
CA GLN A 3 19.36 -15.93 5.27
C GLN A 3 20.05 -14.89 4.37
N GLN A 4 21.31 -15.12 4.00
CA GLN A 4 22.06 -14.22 3.12
C GLN A 4 21.43 -14.15 1.72
N GLU A 5 20.87 -15.27 1.25
CA GLU A 5 20.16 -15.33 -0.03
C GLU A 5 18.87 -14.50 0.03
N LEU A 6 18.07 -14.67 1.08
CA LEU A 6 16.83 -13.91 1.26
C LEU A 6 17.10 -12.40 1.37
N VAL A 7 18.18 -12.00 2.03
CA VAL A 7 18.60 -10.60 2.13
C VAL A 7 19.04 -10.05 0.78
N ARG A 8 19.82 -10.81 0.02
CA ARG A 8 20.22 -10.42 -1.34
C ARG A 8 19.00 -10.21 -2.24
N GLN A 9 18.04 -11.13 -2.17
CA GLN A 9 16.76 -10.99 -2.87
C GLN A 9 15.98 -9.76 -2.38
N GLY A 10 15.91 -9.54 -1.07
CA GLY A 10 15.27 -8.38 -0.46
C GLY A 10 15.84 -7.05 -0.95
N ASN A 11 17.16 -6.93 -1.05
CA ASN A 11 17.83 -5.73 -1.60
C ASN A 11 17.50 -5.51 -3.08
N TRP A 12 17.48 -6.58 -3.88
CA TRP A 12 17.07 -6.51 -5.28
C TRP A 12 15.59 -6.09 -5.40
N LEU A 13 14.70 -6.70 -4.63
CA LEU A 13 13.27 -6.39 -4.58
C LEU A 13 13.01 -4.97 -4.11
N PHE A 14 13.78 -4.48 -3.13
CA PHE A 14 13.73 -3.10 -2.68
C PHE A 14 14.04 -2.16 -3.85
N ARG A 15 15.12 -2.38 -4.60
CA ARG A 15 15.51 -1.53 -5.73
C ARG A 15 14.41 -1.39 -6.79
N TRP A 16 13.69 -2.48 -7.07
CA TRP A 16 12.67 -2.54 -8.13
C TRP A 16 11.24 -2.39 -7.62
N ARG A 17 11.04 -2.08 -6.33
CA ARG A 17 9.73 -2.09 -5.67
C ARG A 17 8.64 -1.25 -6.33
N SER A 18 9.03 -0.17 -7.01
CA SER A 18 8.08 0.73 -7.67
C SER A 18 7.47 0.13 -8.95
N TYR A 19 8.07 -0.90 -9.54
CA TYR A 19 7.62 -1.49 -10.80
C TYR A 19 6.86 -2.81 -10.62
N LEU A 20 7.11 -3.52 -9.52
CA LEU A 20 6.53 -4.83 -9.27
C LEU A 20 4.99 -4.82 -9.13
N PRO A 21 4.34 -3.76 -8.61
CA PRO A 21 2.88 -3.68 -8.65
C PRO A 21 2.27 -3.76 -10.06
N PHE A 22 3.00 -3.40 -11.13
CA PHE A 22 2.50 -3.52 -12.50
C PHE A 22 2.38 -4.97 -12.99
N LEU A 23 3.08 -5.92 -12.35
CA LEU A 23 2.94 -7.36 -12.65
C LEU A 23 1.54 -7.89 -12.31
N ILE A 24 0.74 -7.11 -11.59
CA ILE A 24 -0.61 -7.45 -11.17
C ILE A 24 -1.62 -7.11 -12.27
N LEU A 25 -1.30 -6.16 -13.16
CA LEU A 25 -2.22 -5.71 -14.20
C LEU A 25 -2.76 -6.85 -15.08
N PRO A 26 -1.96 -7.85 -15.50
CA PRO A 26 -2.50 -8.99 -16.27
C PRO A 26 -3.47 -9.85 -15.44
N LEU A 27 -3.20 -10.08 -14.16
CA LEU A 27 -4.07 -10.86 -13.26
C LEU A 27 -5.37 -10.11 -12.95
N ALA A 28 -5.26 -8.80 -12.73
CA ALA A 28 -6.37 -7.86 -12.61
C ALA A 28 -7.23 -7.90 -13.87
N ALA A 29 -6.65 -7.71 -15.06
CA ALA A 29 -7.37 -7.73 -16.33
C ALA A 29 -8.04 -9.09 -16.63
N ALA A 30 -7.39 -10.20 -16.25
CA ALA A 30 -7.98 -11.53 -16.38
C ALA A 30 -9.19 -11.72 -15.45
N SER A 31 -9.09 -11.21 -14.21
CA SER A 31 -10.16 -11.31 -13.21
C SER A 31 -11.33 -10.37 -13.50
N PHE A 32 -11.03 -9.22 -14.10
CA PHE A 32 -11.98 -8.17 -14.46
C PHE A 32 -13.11 -8.69 -15.36
N ARG A 33 -12.80 -9.52 -16.37
CA ARG A 33 -13.83 -10.08 -17.25
C ARG A 33 -14.84 -10.97 -16.53
N ASN A 34 -14.46 -11.47 -15.35
CA ASN A 34 -15.31 -12.32 -14.56
C ASN A 34 -16.10 -11.54 -13.51
N SER A 35 -15.80 -10.26 -13.23
CA SER A 35 -16.38 -9.53 -12.09
C SER A 35 -17.90 -9.28 -12.18
N GLY A 36 -18.49 -9.36 -13.38
CA GLY A 36 -19.93 -9.18 -13.61
C GLY A 36 -20.83 -10.13 -12.82
N TRP A 37 -20.30 -11.25 -12.32
CA TRP A 37 -21.02 -12.16 -11.41
C TRP A 37 -21.59 -11.44 -10.19
N PHE A 38 -20.89 -10.41 -9.70
CA PHE A 38 -21.28 -9.66 -8.51
C PHE A 38 -22.57 -8.87 -8.77
N ILE A 39 -22.64 -8.21 -9.93
CA ILE A 39 -23.83 -7.50 -10.41
C ILE A 39 -25.01 -8.46 -10.55
N ASP A 40 -24.79 -9.59 -11.24
CA ASP A 40 -25.83 -10.58 -11.48
C ASP A 40 -26.41 -11.17 -10.18
N THR A 41 -25.60 -11.21 -9.12
CA THR A 41 -25.97 -11.81 -7.82
C THR A 41 -26.56 -10.80 -6.84
N PHE A 42 -26.00 -9.59 -6.76
CA PHE A 42 -26.27 -8.61 -5.71
C PHE A 42 -26.90 -7.30 -6.23
N GLY A 43 -26.84 -7.05 -7.54
CA GLY A 43 -27.35 -5.85 -8.19
C GLY A 43 -26.44 -4.62 -8.07
N ASN A 44 -26.69 -3.65 -8.95
CA ASN A 44 -25.85 -2.45 -9.12
C ASN A 44 -25.66 -1.64 -7.82
N GLY A 45 -26.69 -1.53 -6.97
CA GLY A 45 -26.59 -0.72 -5.74
C GLY A 45 -25.61 -1.29 -4.71
N LEU A 46 -25.47 -2.61 -4.62
CA LEU A 46 -24.48 -3.24 -3.73
C LEU A 46 -23.08 -3.22 -4.33
N GLU A 47 -22.97 -3.27 -5.65
CA GLU A 47 -21.71 -3.07 -6.37
C GLU A 47 -21.16 -1.67 -6.13
N GLU A 48 -21.97 -0.63 -6.35
CA GLU A 48 -21.58 0.76 -6.12
C GLU A 48 -21.13 0.97 -4.67
N ALA A 49 -21.89 0.44 -3.70
CA ALA A 49 -21.52 0.49 -2.29
C ALA A 49 -20.19 -0.24 -2.00
N TRP A 50 -19.92 -1.35 -2.69
CA TRP A 50 -18.67 -2.10 -2.56
C TRP A 50 -17.48 -1.33 -3.12
N ASP A 51 -17.63 -0.70 -4.28
CA ASP A 51 -16.57 0.08 -4.93
C ASP A 51 -16.26 1.36 -4.12
N ILE A 52 -17.29 2.03 -3.58
CA ILE A 52 -17.14 3.11 -2.60
C ILE A 52 -16.41 2.62 -1.35
N ALA A 53 -16.76 1.45 -0.81
CA ALA A 53 -16.09 0.90 0.36
C ALA A 53 -14.60 0.60 0.09
N CYS A 54 -14.28 0.09 -1.11
CA CYS A 54 -12.90 -0.09 -1.55
C CYS A 54 -12.16 1.25 -1.66
N TYR A 55 -12.80 2.30 -2.19
CA TYR A 55 -12.20 3.62 -2.31
C TYR A 55 -11.92 4.24 -0.94
N VAL A 56 -12.89 4.16 -0.01
CA VAL A 56 -12.71 4.60 1.38
C VAL A 56 -11.58 3.83 2.06
N LEU A 57 -11.48 2.52 1.85
CA LEU A 57 -10.39 1.71 2.39
C LEU A 57 -9.02 2.17 1.85
N ALA A 58 -8.93 2.49 0.56
CA ALA A 58 -7.71 3.04 -0.03
C ALA A 58 -7.36 4.41 0.57
N LEU A 59 -8.35 5.27 0.80
CA LEU A 59 -8.17 6.57 1.48
C LEU A 59 -7.74 6.42 2.94
N VAL A 60 -8.23 5.41 3.67
CA VAL A 60 -7.75 5.08 5.02
C VAL A 60 -6.26 4.69 4.97
N GLY A 61 -5.88 3.83 4.02
CA GLY A 61 -4.48 3.48 3.78
C GLY A 61 -3.62 4.72 3.49
N LEU A 62 -4.09 5.62 2.62
CA LEU A 62 -3.43 6.89 2.32
C LEU A 62 -3.32 7.80 3.55
N GLY A 63 -4.38 7.90 4.36
CA GLY A 63 -4.38 8.67 5.61
C GLY A 63 -3.32 8.16 6.58
N LEU A 64 -3.17 6.85 6.71
CA LEU A 64 -2.08 6.25 7.49
C LEU A 64 -0.71 6.62 6.91
N ARG A 65 -0.53 6.56 5.58
CA ARG A 65 0.72 6.97 4.93
C ARG A 65 1.06 8.43 5.23
N ILE A 66 0.09 9.34 5.10
CA ILE A 66 0.22 10.77 5.42
C ILE A 66 0.64 10.95 6.88
N ALA A 67 -0.05 10.28 7.80
CA ALA A 67 0.26 10.31 9.23
C ALA A 67 1.69 9.84 9.51
N ILE A 68 2.15 8.77 8.86
CA ILE A 68 3.51 8.26 9.04
C ILE A 68 4.54 9.24 8.47
N VAL A 69 4.40 9.61 7.18
CA VAL A 69 5.37 10.41 6.44
C VAL A 69 5.52 11.83 6.99
N GLY A 70 4.47 12.39 7.57
CA GLY A 70 4.53 13.71 8.22
C GLY A 70 5.43 13.75 9.46
N TYR A 71 5.71 12.62 10.10
CA TYR A 71 6.58 12.51 11.28
C TYR A 71 7.93 11.84 11.00
N VAL A 72 8.20 11.42 9.77
CA VAL A 72 9.45 10.74 9.41
C VAL A 72 10.61 11.75 9.34
N PRO A 73 11.75 11.49 10.01
CA PRO A 73 12.95 12.32 9.91
C PRO A 73 13.47 12.44 8.48
N SER A 74 14.19 13.54 8.18
CA SER A 74 15.00 13.62 6.96
C SER A 74 16.09 12.55 6.94
N GLY A 75 16.56 12.14 5.76
CA GLY A 75 17.68 11.19 5.64
C GLY A 75 17.30 9.71 5.76
N THR A 76 16.00 9.39 5.83
CA THR A 76 15.50 8.01 5.71
C THR A 76 15.15 7.66 4.27
N SER A 77 15.19 6.37 3.92
CA SER A 77 14.76 5.83 2.62
C SER A 77 13.39 6.38 2.19
N GLY A 78 13.37 7.15 1.11
CA GLY A 78 12.16 7.66 0.47
C GLY A 78 11.65 6.78 -0.68
N ARG A 79 10.64 7.29 -1.40
CA ARG A 79 9.99 6.63 -2.55
C ARG A 79 10.99 6.25 -3.67
N ASN A 80 11.99 7.10 -3.89
CA ASN A 80 13.00 6.94 -4.95
C ASN A 80 14.35 6.43 -4.44
N ALA A 81 14.40 5.91 -3.21
CA ALA A 81 15.65 5.39 -2.66
C ALA A 81 16.04 4.08 -3.38
N VAL A 82 17.17 4.11 -4.09
CA VAL A 82 17.78 2.95 -4.76
C VAL A 82 18.46 2.03 -3.73
N GLU A 83 18.89 2.61 -2.61
CA GLU A 83 19.58 1.93 -1.51
C GLU A 83 18.95 2.34 -0.18
N GLN A 84 19.16 1.52 0.85
CA GLN A 84 18.65 1.78 2.18
C GLN A 84 19.42 2.92 2.85
N ARG A 85 18.67 3.87 3.42
CA ARG A 85 19.18 5.02 4.15
C ARG A 85 18.40 5.14 5.46
N ALA A 86 19.12 5.29 6.55
CA ALA A 86 18.54 5.54 7.86
C ALA A 86 19.55 6.36 8.65
N ASP A 87 19.48 7.69 8.57
CA ASP A 87 20.36 8.55 9.38
C ASP A 87 20.00 8.49 10.87
N VAL A 88 18.71 8.31 11.16
CA VAL A 88 18.17 8.16 12.50
C VAL A 88 17.33 6.89 12.60
N LEU A 89 17.48 6.15 13.70
CA LEU A 89 16.58 5.04 14.05
C LEU A 89 15.27 5.61 14.61
N ASN A 90 14.21 5.64 13.80
CA ASN A 90 12.91 6.12 14.24
C ASN A 90 12.17 5.04 15.03
N THR A 91 11.88 5.32 16.31
CA THR A 91 11.19 4.40 17.24
C THR A 91 9.93 5.00 17.85
N SER A 92 9.51 6.18 17.36
CA SER A 92 8.37 6.95 17.87
C SER A 92 7.24 7.06 16.83
N GLY A 93 6.06 7.52 17.26
CA GLY A 93 4.87 7.55 16.41
C GLY A 93 4.45 6.15 15.98
N MET A 94 4.10 5.98 14.71
CA MET A 94 3.70 4.67 14.18
C MET A 94 4.81 3.61 14.28
N TYR A 95 6.09 4.02 14.29
CA TYR A 95 7.23 3.11 14.50
C TYR A 95 7.31 2.56 15.94
N SER A 96 6.54 3.10 16.89
CA SER A 96 6.48 2.56 18.25
C SER A 96 5.52 1.36 18.38
N VAL A 97 4.62 1.16 17.42
CA VAL A 97 3.61 0.08 17.44
C VAL A 97 3.81 -0.97 16.35
N VAL A 98 4.63 -0.68 15.34
CA VAL A 98 5.00 -1.61 14.27
C VAL A 98 6.34 -1.17 13.68
N ARG A 99 7.20 -2.11 13.27
CA ARG A 99 8.52 -1.79 12.69
C ARG A 99 8.42 -1.24 11.27
N HIS A 100 7.45 -1.72 10.49
CA HIS A 100 7.27 -1.37 9.07
C HIS A 100 5.92 -0.69 8.77
N PRO A 101 5.60 0.46 9.40
CA PRO A 101 4.27 1.08 9.29
C PRO A 101 3.90 1.49 7.86
N LEU A 102 4.88 1.92 7.04
CA LEU A 102 4.62 2.28 5.64
C LEU A 102 4.26 1.07 4.79
N TYR A 103 4.80 -0.11 5.07
CA TYR A 103 4.44 -1.34 4.36
C TYR A 103 3.04 -1.79 4.80
N PHE A 104 2.71 -1.69 6.09
CA PHE A 104 1.34 -1.91 6.55
C PHE A 104 0.32 -0.98 5.86
N ALA A 105 0.59 0.32 5.80
CA ALA A 105 -0.29 1.27 5.11
C ALA A 105 -0.37 1.01 3.60
N ASN A 106 0.75 0.61 2.97
CA ASN A 106 0.75 0.17 1.57
C ASN A 106 -0.11 -1.06 1.34
N PHE A 107 -0.11 -2.02 2.25
CA PHE A 107 -0.95 -3.21 2.15
C PHE A 107 -2.44 -2.87 2.16
N ILE A 108 -2.87 -1.89 2.96
CA ILE A 108 -4.27 -1.44 2.99
C ILE A 108 -4.67 -0.82 1.65
N VAL A 109 -3.85 0.10 1.10
CA VAL A 109 -4.11 0.67 -0.24
C VAL A 109 -4.12 -0.44 -1.30
N PHE A 110 -3.15 -1.35 -1.22
CA PHE A 110 -3.00 -2.45 -2.14
C PHE A 110 -4.22 -3.37 -2.17
N ILE A 111 -4.65 -3.86 -1.00
CA ILE A 111 -5.76 -4.82 -0.94
C ILE A 111 -7.08 -4.16 -1.34
N ALA A 112 -7.28 -2.87 -1.04
CA ALA A 112 -8.43 -2.10 -1.51
C ALA A 112 -8.56 -2.13 -3.03
N PHE A 113 -7.45 -1.98 -3.75
CA PHE A 113 -7.42 -2.11 -5.21
C PHE A 113 -7.73 -3.52 -5.70
N ILE A 114 -7.23 -4.55 -5.03
CA ILE A 114 -7.49 -5.93 -5.45
C ILE A 114 -8.96 -6.30 -5.24
N LEU A 115 -9.59 -5.77 -4.19
CA LEU A 115 -11.00 -6.03 -3.88
C LEU A 115 -11.98 -5.43 -4.89
N LEU A 116 -11.58 -4.42 -5.68
CA LEU A 116 -12.38 -3.89 -6.79
C LEU A 116 -12.71 -4.96 -7.85
N PHE A 117 -11.82 -5.94 -8.04
CA PHE A 117 -12.05 -7.03 -9.00
C PHE A 117 -13.06 -8.07 -8.49
N LYS A 118 -13.70 -7.83 -7.33
CA LYS A 118 -14.78 -8.63 -6.75
C LYS A 118 -14.43 -10.13 -6.71
N SER A 119 -13.16 -10.43 -6.42
CA SER A 119 -12.62 -11.80 -6.39
C SER A 119 -11.84 -12.05 -5.11
N LEU A 120 -12.48 -12.75 -4.17
CA LEU A 120 -11.86 -13.10 -2.89
C LEU A 120 -10.62 -13.98 -3.08
N LEU A 121 -10.65 -14.89 -4.05
CA LEU A 121 -9.51 -15.74 -4.38
C LEU A 121 -8.31 -14.91 -4.86
N LEU A 122 -8.55 -13.92 -5.74
CA LEU A 122 -7.51 -12.99 -6.17
C LEU A 122 -6.99 -12.21 -4.96
N ALA A 123 -7.87 -11.66 -4.12
CA ALA A 123 -7.48 -10.91 -2.92
C ALA A 123 -6.58 -11.73 -1.99
N LEU A 124 -6.93 -12.99 -1.71
CA LEU A 124 -6.13 -13.88 -0.86
C LEU A 124 -4.78 -14.22 -1.49
N PHE A 125 -4.77 -14.56 -2.78
CA PHE A 125 -3.53 -14.85 -3.51
C PHE A 125 -2.59 -13.64 -3.54
N MET A 126 -3.14 -12.47 -3.85
CA MET A 126 -2.37 -11.22 -3.91
C MET A 126 -1.89 -10.77 -2.53
N ALA A 127 -2.69 -10.99 -1.47
CA ALA A 127 -2.25 -10.75 -0.11
C ALA A 127 -1.07 -11.64 0.27
N LEU A 128 -1.13 -12.95 -0.01
CA LEU A 128 -0.02 -13.86 0.23
C LEU A 128 1.24 -13.45 -0.56
N ALA A 129 1.08 -13.13 -1.85
CA ALA A 129 2.17 -12.65 -2.69
C ALA A 129 2.81 -11.37 -2.12
N TYR A 130 1.99 -10.43 -1.64
CA TYR A 130 2.44 -9.22 -0.96
C TYR A 130 3.29 -9.56 0.28
N PHE A 131 2.82 -10.48 1.13
CA PHE A 131 3.55 -10.87 2.34
C PHE A 131 4.91 -11.51 2.01
N LEU A 132 4.95 -12.48 1.10
CA LEU A 132 6.20 -13.13 0.69
C LEU A 132 7.20 -12.15 0.05
N TYR A 133 6.66 -11.16 -0.67
CA TYR A 133 7.45 -10.11 -1.30
C TYR A 133 8.03 -9.13 -0.27
N TYR A 134 7.19 -8.54 0.59
CA TYR A 134 7.62 -7.55 1.57
C TYR A 134 8.41 -8.18 2.72
N GLU A 135 8.19 -9.44 3.07
CA GLU A 135 9.00 -10.16 4.06
C GLU A 135 10.49 -10.09 3.70
N ARG A 136 10.83 -10.34 2.44
CA ARG A 136 12.23 -10.31 1.98
C ARG A 136 12.81 -8.90 2.07
N ILE A 137 12.03 -7.88 1.72
CA ILE A 137 12.44 -6.47 1.82
C ILE A 137 12.64 -6.08 3.27
N MET A 138 11.68 -6.40 4.14
CA MET A 138 11.76 -6.15 5.56
C MET A 138 13.00 -6.81 6.15
N LEU A 139 13.25 -8.09 5.84
CA LEU A 139 14.45 -8.79 6.31
C LEU A 139 15.75 -8.08 5.92
N ALA A 140 15.86 -7.61 4.67
CA ALA A 140 17.03 -6.88 4.21
C ALA A 140 17.19 -5.53 4.93
N GLU A 141 16.08 -4.79 5.12
CA GLU A 141 16.06 -3.51 5.84
C GLU A 141 16.42 -3.67 7.32
N GLU A 142 15.88 -4.72 7.96
CA GLU A 142 16.18 -5.04 9.34
C GLU A 142 17.65 -5.42 9.54
N GLN A 143 18.25 -6.19 8.63
CA GLN A 143 19.68 -6.53 8.73
C GLN A 143 20.57 -5.29 8.56
N PHE A 144 20.21 -4.37 7.66
CA PHE A 144 20.91 -3.10 7.51
C PHE A 144 20.81 -2.23 8.76
N LEU A 145 19.60 -2.10 9.33
CA LEU A 145 19.39 -1.33 10.55
C LEU A 145 20.12 -1.96 11.75
N GLU A 146 20.10 -3.28 11.88
CA GLU A 146 20.85 -3.99 12.91
C GLU A 146 22.36 -3.78 12.74
N GLY A 147 22.87 -3.85 11.51
CA GLY A 147 24.28 -3.57 11.23
C GLY A 147 24.70 -2.14 11.57
N LYS A 148 23.79 -1.17 11.41
CA LYS A 148 24.05 0.25 11.70
C LYS A 148 23.90 0.61 13.18
N TYR A 149 22.90 0.06 13.86
CA TYR A 149 22.45 0.50 15.20
C TYR A 149 22.65 -0.56 16.30
N GLY A 150 23.00 -1.78 15.95
CA GLY A 150 23.37 -2.86 16.89
C GLY A 150 22.32 -3.11 17.97
N GLU A 151 22.75 -3.04 19.23
CA GLU A 151 21.91 -3.28 20.41
C GLU A 151 20.68 -2.36 20.48
N SER A 152 20.82 -1.10 20.06
CA SER A 152 19.69 -0.15 20.12
C SER A 152 18.53 -0.57 19.20
N TYR A 153 18.86 -1.11 18.02
CA TYR A 153 17.88 -1.71 17.11
C TYR A 153 17.29 -2.99 17.71
N ARG A 154 18.12 -3.92 18.21
CA ARG A 154 17.65 -5.17 18.82
C ARG A 154 16.69 -4.93 19.98
N ALA A 155 17.01 -3.99 20.87
CA ALA A 155 16.17 -3.64 22.02
C ALA A 155 14.82 -3.04 21.62
N TRP A 156 14.77 -2.25 20.55
CA TRP A 156 13.52 -1.73 20.01
C TRP A 156 12.72 -2.79 19.24
N ALA A 157 13.39 -3.58 18.39
CA ALA A 157 12.79 -4.59 17.55
C ALA A 157 12.20 -5.75 18.37
N GLY A 158 12.87 -6.16 19.45
CA GLY A 158 12.41 -7.25 20.32
C GLY A 158 11.07 -7.00 21.02
N LYS A 159 10.64 -5.72 21.11
CA LYS A 159 9.35 -5.33 21.72
C LYS A 159 8.33 -4.78 20.72
N THR A 160 8.65 -4.73 19.43
CA THR A 160 7.82 -4.08 18.39
C THR A 160 7.54 -5.07 17.25
N PRO A 161 6.27 -5.38 16.94
CA PRO A 161 5.95 -6.36 15.91
C PRO A 161 6.43 -5.89 14.53
N ALA A 162 6.76 -6.84 13.65
CA ALA A 162 7.27 -6.52 12.31
C ALA A 162 6.23 -5.76 11.45
N PHE A 163 5.02 -6.33 11.32
CA PHE A 163 4.05 -5.90 10.31
C PHE A 163 2.65 -5.54 10.83
N LEU A 164 2.08 -6.33 11.74
CA LEU A 164 0.77 -6.02 12.31
C LEU A 164 0.92 -5.06 13.49
N PRO A 165 0.31 -3.86 13.46
CA PRO A 165 0.44 -2.91 14.56
C PRO A 165 -0.23 -3.42 15.83
N ARG A 166 0.45 -3.24 16.96
CA ARG A 166 -0.20 -3.40 18.27
C ARG A 166 -1.12 -2.22 18.56
N LEU A 167 -2.22 -2.49 19.27
CA LEU A 167 -3.20 -1.45 19.65
C LEU A 167 -2.73 -0.57 20.82
N THR A 168 -1.63 -0.93 21.49
CA THR A 168 -1.12 -0.26 22.69
C THR A 168 0.35 0.15 22.52
N GLY A 169 0.88 0.94 23.45
CA GLY A 169 2.30 1.31 23.44
C GLY A 169 2.70 2.30 22.36
N PHE A 170 1.75 3.14 21.93
CA PHE A 170 2.04 4.31 21.09
C PHE A 170 2.86 5.33 21.89
N VAL A 171 4.01 5.72 21.33
CA VAL A 171 4.88 6.78 21.86
C VAL A 171 4.75 7.98 20.95
N ARG A 172 4.47 9.16 21.52
CA ARG A 172 4.31 10.39 20.73
C ARG A 172 5.57 10.67 19.88
N PRO A 173 5.43 11.07 18.61
CA PRO A 173 6.56 11.47 17.77
C PRO A 173 7.38 12.58 18.44
N SER A 174 8.71 12.51 18.33
CA SER A 174 9.60 13.58 18.78
C SER A 174 9.58 14.80 17.85
N LEU A 175 9.19 14.60 16.58
CA LEU A 175 9.10 15.64 15.56
C LEU A 175 7.66 16.17 15.45
N SER A 176 7.52 17.45 15.09
CA SER A 176 6.24 18.02 14.69
C SER A 176 5.81 17.52 13.31
N PHE A 177 4.51 17.46 13.06
CA PHE A 177 3.99 17.03 11.77
C PHE A 177 4.39 18.01 10.66
N SER A 178 4.97 17.49 9.58
CA SER A 178 5.38 18.25 8.41
C SER A 178 4.37 18.09 7.27
N TRP A 179 3.47 19.06 7.12
CA TRP A 179 2.52 19.13 6.00
C TRP A 179 3.23 19.14 4.64
N ARG A 180 4.38 19.81 4.55
CA ARG A 180 5.19 19.83 3.33
C ARG A 180 5.67 18.42 2.95
N SER A 181 6.20 17.66 3.91
CA SER A 181 6.64 16.27 3.68
C SER A 181 5.46 15.38 3.24
N ALA A 182 4.33 15.48 3.95
CA ALA A 182 3.14 14.72 3.65
C ALA A 182 2.60 15.00 2.23
N LEU A 183 2.38 16.27 1.90
CA LEU A 183 1.81 16.66 0.60
C LEU A 183 2.75 16.30 -0.55
N VAL A 184 4.05 16.66 -0.48
CA VAL A 184 5.00 16.39 -1.57
C VAL A 184 5.16 14.90 -1.83
N ARG A 185 5.16 14.07 -0.77
CA ARG A 185 5.44 12.62 -0.91
C ARG A 185 4.19 11.81 -1.28
N GLU A 186 3.00 12.26 -0.86
CA GLU A 186 1.77 11.51 -1.02
C GLU A 186 0.79 12.09 -2.05
N PHE A 187 1.03 13.28 -2.61
CA PHE A 187 0.21 13.83 -3.71
C PHE A 187 0.14 12.85 -4.90
N HIS A 188 1.28 12.27 -5.29
CA HIS A 188 1.30 11.24 -6.33
C HIS A 188 0.53 9.97 -5.93
N THR A 189 0.51 9.60 -4.65
CA THR A 189 -0.25 8.44 -4.17
C THR A 189 -1.74 8.72 -4.27
N LEU A 190 -2.20 9.90 -3.83
CA LEU A 190 -3.59 10.32 -3.98
C LEU A 190 -4.02 10.32 -5.45
N PHE A 191 -3.25 10.97 -6.32
CA PHE A 191 -3.54 11.00 -7.75
C PHE A 191 -3.64 9.60 -8.35
N LEU A 192 -2.69 8.71 -8.03
CA LEU A 192 -2.72 7.33 -8.53
C LEU A 192 -3.91 6.54 -7.96
N ILE A 193 -4.30 6.79 -6.70
CA ILE A 193 -5.49 6.18 -6.12
C ILE A 193 -6.72 6.57 -6.93
N SER A 194 -7.00 7.88 -7.02
CA SER A 194 -8.19 8.38 -7.71
C SER A 194 -8.19 8.03 -9.20
N ALA A 195 -7.05 8.13 -9.90
CA ALA A 195 -6.95 7.81 -11.32
C ALA A 195 -7.18 6.32 -11.61
N ALA A 196 -6.70 5.42 -10.74
CA ALA A 196 -6.89 4.00 -10.95
C ALA A 196 -8.31 3.54 -10.61
N PHE A 197 -8.96 4.12 -9.60
CA PHE A 197 -10.39 3.86 -9.33
C PHE A 197 -11.27 4.34 -10.49
N ALA A 198 -11.09 5.59 -10.94
CA ALA A 198 -11.82 6.12 -12.10
C ALA A 198 -11.57 5.30 -13.38
N LEU A 199 -10.35 4.80 -13.58
CA LEU A 199 -10.04 3.93 -14.72
C LEU A 199 -10.77 2.58 -14.62
N VAL A 200 -10.85 1.97 -13.44
CA VAL A 200 -11.57 0.69 -13.26
C VAL A 200 -13.05 0.88 -13.51
N GLU A 201 -13.66 1.90 -12.90
CA GLU A 201 -15.07 2.26 -13.07
C GLU A 201 -15.42 2.54 -14.55
N MET A 202 -14.60 3.36 -15.23
CA MET A 202 -14.75 3.60 -16.67
C MET A 202 -14.64 2.29 -17.48
N LEU A 203 -13.72 1.39 -17.12
CA LEU A 203 -13.60 0.10 -17.80
C LEU A 203 -14.82 -0.79 -17.54
N GLU A 204 -15.43 -0.75 -16.35
CA GLU A 204 -16.65 -1.52 -16.03
C GLU A 204 -17.81 -1.05 -16.91
N ALA A 205 -18.04 0.27 -16.96
CA ALA A 205 -19.06 0.87 -17.82
C ALA A 205 -18.87 0.52 -19.31
N LEU A 206 -17.65 0.65 -19.83
CA LEU A 206 -17.38 0.43 -21.26
C LEU A 206 -17.37 -1.06 -21.66
N VAL A 207 -16.83 -1.94 -20.80
CA VAL A 207 -16.57 -3.34 -21.17
C VAL A 207 -17.68 -4.28 -20.70
N LEU A 208 -18.20 -4.07 -19.49
CA LEU A 208 -19.20 -4.96 -18.89
C LEU A 208 -20.62 -4.47 -19.22
N GLU A 209 -20.87 -3.18 -19.01
CA GLU A 209 -22.20 -2.58 -19.26
C GLU A 209 -22.43 -2.19 -20.73
N LYS A 210 -21.35 -2.17 -21.53
CA LYS A 210 -21.36 -1.78 -22.96
C LYS A 210 -21.87 -0.35 -23.19
N GLN A 211 -21.69 0.53 -22.22
CA GLN A 211 -21.96 1.95 -22.39
C GLN A 211 -20.94 2.58 -23.35
N ASN A 212 -21.33 3.68 -23.99
CA ASN A 212 -20.40 4.54 -24.71
C ASN A 212 -19.74 5.55 -23.76
N PHE A 213 -18.57 6.08 -24.13
CA PHE A 213 -17.85 7.05 -23.30
C PHE A 213 -18.66 8.31 -22.96
N SER A 214 -19.53 8.76 -23.88
CA SER A 214 -20.41 9.91 -23.64
C SER A 214 -21.51 9.62 -22.62
N GLU A 215 -21.98 8.38 -22.55
CA GLU A 215 -23.00 7.95 -21.58
C GLU A 215 -22.38 7.89 -20.18
N TRP A 216 -21.21 7.26 -20.06
CA TRP A 216 -20.46 7.23 -18.80
C TRP A 216 -20.18 8.64 -18.23
N ILE A 217 -19.73 9.59 -19.06
CA ILE A 217 -19.53 10.97 -18.60
C ILE A 217 -20.83 11.63 -18.13
N ALA A 218 -21.95 11.36 -18.80
CA ALA A 218 -23.23 11.97 -18.47
C ALA A 218 -23.80 11.45 -17.13
N ASP A 219 -23.51 10.19 -16.81
CA ASP A 219 -23.96 9.52 -15.58
C ASP A 219 -23.12 9.88 -14.36
N GLU A 220 -21.94 10.49 -14.55
CA GLU A 220 -21.05 10.91 -13.49
C GLU A 220 -21.08 12.44 -13.23
N PRO A 221 -21.98 12.95 -12.37
CA PRO A 221 -22.13 14.38 -12.12
C PRO A 221 -20.91 15.04 -11.44
N GLY A 222 -19.92 14.25 -10.97
CA GLY A 222 -18.72 14.76 -10.31
C GLY A 222 -17.63 15.30 -11.25
N TRP A 223 -17.73 15.04 -12.56
CA TRP A 223 -16.72 15.48 -13.56
C TRP A 223 -17.17 16.65 -14.46
N MET A 224 -18.43 17.10 -14.33
CA MET A 224 -18.99 18.31 -14.98
C MET A 224 -18.99 19.51 -14.04
#